data_AF-A0AAE0GIK2-F1
#
_entry.id   AF-A0AAE0GIK2-F1
#
_cell.length_a   1.000
_cell.length_b   1.000
_cell.length_c   1.000
_cell.angle_alpha   90.00
_cell.angle_beta   90.00
_cell.angle_gamma   90.00
#
_symmetry.space_group_name_H-M   'P 1'
#
loop_
_entity.id
_entity.type
_entity.pdbx_description
1 polymer ?
#
loop_
_entity_poly.entity_id
_entity_poly.type
_entity_poly.pdbx_seq_one_letter_code
_entity_poly.pdbx_strand_id
1 'polypeptide(L)'
;MSIPEFAFVRLMRAVRILRLRRILDRALTETVQGRIVSLLFIIASIIFCTSAAIHSIAQYNIVAFNDDRSQEGTFWFHDALYFVVCTITTIGYGDVSPATAASRMITVIAIVTSFCILPTHFQKLLHTLELQLAPYNRRFEHHSTTPHHVVITGQLDATNCATFLQELFHQDHFPRNKNLKAVLLTPIEPSDRLKALLESPAYSHCTTILQGSPLEDRDLERAATKHAAAVFVLTDYRHLGGEGTYGGSLIMDAAPSTAIDEANMLRAMSVRAFVGPSVPVVTQVHSEEMLKEAEGTAMGTAGLTIAVETIKQNILAKTCHCTGFSTLVANLVSSHSRDYNTLQKNSGQWEPWEKEYYRGCSHEIYRTPLCPPPHRHPRLEGMAFTSAADCIYRQFGAMLIGVETVMDSESEHGETNQNCGLGGMEALLKAYGGGAGGVLLSPGPSFLIGASTVGFIVCQNEEVRRI
;
A
#
# COMPACT_ATOMS: atom_id res chain seq x y z
N MET A 1 29.85 23.04 60.73
CA MET A 1 29.82 22.30 59.45
C MET A 1 28.35 22.16 59.04
N SER A 2 27.68 23.29 58.78
CA SER A 2 27.49 23.98 57.50
C SER A 2 26.40 23.36 56.62
N ILE A 3 25.20 23.89 56.83
CA ILE A 3 23.93 23.76 56.08
C ILE A 3 24.01 23.95 54.53
N PRO A 4 25.04 24.59 53.91
CA PRO A 4 25.13 24.73 52.45
C PRO A 4 25.30 23.44 51.65
N GLU A 5 25.89 22.38 52.24
CA GLU A 5 26.14 21.12 51.51
C GLU A 5 24.84 20.42 51.09
N PHE A 6 23.75 20.62 51.84
CA PHE A 6 22.44 20.04 51.52
C PHE A 6 21.66 20.78 50.41
N ALA A 7 22.03 22.02 50.07
CA ALA A 7 21.40 22.76 48.98
C ALA A 7 21.92 22.25 47.62
N PHE A 8 23.23 22.05 47.50
CA PHE A 8 23.87 21.47 46.32
C PHE A 8 23.44 20.01 46.06
N VAL A 9 23.30 19.20 47.11
CA VAL A 9 22.80 17.81 46.99
C VAL A 9 21.32 17.77 46.60
N ARG A 10 20.50 18.76 46.97
CA ARG A 10 19.11 18.91 46.49
C ARG A 10 19.05 19.36 45.02
N LEU A 11 19.94 20.24 44.58
CA LEU A 11 20.11 20.63 43.17
C LEU A 11 20.47 19.40 42.30
N MET A 12 21.32 18.50 42.81
CA MET A 12 21.68 17.24 42.15
C MET A 12 20.52 16.22 42.09
N ARG A 13 19.49 16.34 42.93
CA ARG A 13 18.26 15.53 42.80
C ARG A 13 17.40 15.97 41.62
N ALA A 14 17.45 17.24 41.20
CA ALA A 14 16.82 17.68 39.95
C ALA A 14 17.48 17.05 38.71
N VAL A 15 18.75 16.65 38.78
CA VAL A 15 19.40 15.87 37.71
C VAL A 15 18.84 14.44 37.59
N ARG A 16 18.19 13.89 38.64
CA ARG A 16 17.47 12.61 38.52
C ARG A 16 16.22 12.72 37.63
N ILE A 17 15.64 13.91 37.52
CA ILE A 17 14.54 14.18 36.60
C ILE A 17 15.01 14.06 35.13
N LEU A 18 16.27 14.43 34.83
CA LEU A 18 16.92 14.16 33.55
C LEU A 18 17.23 12.68 33.30
N ARG A 19 17.24 11.82 34.34
CA ARG A 19 17.34 10.36 34.18
C ARG A 19 15.97 9.73 33.86
N LEU A 20 14.90 10.23 34.47
CA LEU A 20 13.52 9.83 34.14
C LEU A 20 13.18 10.18 32.68
N ARG A 21 13.72 11.29 32.19
CA ARG A 21 13.70 11.70 30.78
C ARG A 21 14.25 10.64 29.82
N ARG A 22 15.35 9.94 30.13
CA ARG A 22 15.88 8.87 29.24
C ARG A 22 14.93 7.67 29.11
N ILE A 23 14.13 7.41 30.14
CA ILE A 23 13.16 6.32 30.17
C ILE A 23 11.87 6.77 29.46
N LEU A 24 11.44 8.02 29.66
CA LEU A 24 10.28 8.60 29.01
C LEU A 24 10.50 8.87 27.50
N ASP A 25 11.72 9.27 27.12
CA ASP A 25 12.13 9.49 25.72
C ASP A 25 12.10 8.20 24.90
N ARG A 26 12.22 7.01 25.52
CA ARG A 26 12.07 5.72 24.82
C ARG A 26 10.61 5.30 24.63
N ALA A 27 9.68 5.84 25.42
CA ALA A 27 8.29 5.40 25.43
C ALA A 27 7.31 6.36 24.73
N LEU A 28 7.63 7.66 24.63
CA LEU A 28 6.68 8.69 24.15
C LEU A 28 7.07 9.39 22.84
N THR A 29 8.25 9.17 22.27
CA THR A 29 8.81 10.01 21.19
C THR A 29 8.22 9.79 19.79
N GLU A 30 7.39 8.77 19.59
CA GLU A 30 6.78 8.53 18.27
C GLU A 30 5.55 9.41 17.99
N THR A 31 4.87 9.89 19.05
CA THR A 31 3.64 10.68 18.89
C THR A 31 3.90 12.19 19.05
N VAL A 32 3.13 13.01 18.34
CA VAL A 32 3.16 14.48 18.49
C VAL A 32 2.88 14.90 19.94
N GLN A 33 1.92 14.24 20.60
CA GLN A 33 1.60 14.50 22.01
C GLN A 33 2.81 14.26 22.92
N GLY A 34 3.53 13.15 22.74
CA GLY A 34 4.73 12.85 23.53
C GLY A 34 5.87 13.83 23.29
N ARG A 35 6.04 14.34 22.06
CA ARG A 35 7.03 15.38 21.74
C ARG A 35 6.70 16.72 22.39
N ILE A 36 5.42 17.12 22.41
CA ILE A 36 4.95 18.33 23.11
C ILE A 36 5.24 18.21 24.61
N VAL A 37 4.89 17.08 25.23
CA VAL A 37 5.15 16.83 26.66
C VAL A 37 6.66 16.88 26.96
N SER A 38 7.50 16.26 26.12
CA SER A 38 8.97 16.31 26.28
C SER A 38 9.51 17.74 26.17
N LEU A 39 9.03 18.53 25.20
CA LEU A 39 9.43 19.93 25.03
C LEU A 39 9.07 20.78 26.26
N LEU A 40 7.82 20.68 26.74
CA LEU A 40 7.37 21.38 27.95
C LEU A 40 8.21 21.01 29.18
N PHE A 41 8.57 19.73 29.30
CA PHE A 41 9.39 19.24 30.40
C PHE A 41 10.82 19.76 30.33
N ILE A 42 11.40 19.87 29.13
CA ILE A 42 12.74 20.45 28.92
C ILE A 42 12.75 21.94 29.28
N ILE A 43 11.75 22.69 28.82
CA ILE A 43 11.60 24.12 29.14
C ILE A 43 11.49 24.30 30.65
N ALA A 44 10.59 23.55 31.30
CA ALA A 44 10.43 23.59 32.75
C ALA A 44 11.74 23.21 33.47
N SER A 45 12.42 22.14 33.04
CA SER A 45 13.69 21.71 33.65
C SER A 45 14.77 22.80 33.56
N ILE A 46 14.93 23.47 32.42
CA ILE A 46 15.90 24.54 32.26
C ILE A 46 15.55 25.71 33.18
N ILE A 47 14.28 26.13 33.19
CA ILE A 47 13.79 27.22 34.03
C ILE A 47 14.04 26.92 35.51
N PHE A 48 13.53 25.80 36.02
CA PHE A 48 13.66 25.44 37.43
C PHE A 48 15.12 25.22 37.88
N CYS A 49 15.95 24.58 37.05
CA CYS A 49 17.36 24.34 37.42
C CYS A 49 18.17 25.64 37.46
N THR A 50 17.94 26.55 36.52
CA THR A 50 18.67 27.82 36.45
C THR A 50 18.21 28.79 37.53
N SER A 51 16.91 28.90 37.78
CA SER A 51 16.37 29.68 38.91
C SER A 51 16.85 29.15 40.25
N ALA A 52 16.88 27.83 40.44
CA ALA A 52 17.42 27.21 41.66
C ALA A 52 18.91 27.48 41.83
N ALA A 53 19.71 27.43 40.76
CA ALA A 53 21.13 27.74 40.80
C ALA A 53 21.40 29.22 41.15
N ILE A 54 20.67 30.14 40.53
CA ILE A 54 20.79 31.59 40.80
C ILE A 54 20.39 31.90 42.25
N HIS A 55 19.24 31.36 42.72
CA HIS A 55 18.79 31.54 44.09
C HIS A 55 19.78 30.96 45.11
N SER A 56 20.33 29.78 44.83
CA SER A 56 21.33 29.14 45.73
C SER A 56 22.60 29.98 45.86
N ILE A 57 23.05 30.60 44.76
CA ILE A 57 24.22 31.51 44.77
C ILE A 57 23.89 32.83 45.48
N ALA A 58 22.70 33.38 45.25
CA ALA A 58 22.25 34.59 45.94
C ALA A 58 22.24 34.36 47.46
N GLN A 59 21.66 33.25 47.92
CA GLN A 59 21.59 32.93 49.35
C GLN A 59 22.95 32.57 49.95
N TYR A 60 23.85 31.92 49.19
CA TYR A 60 25.22 31.69 49.64
C TYR A 60 25.98 33.00 49.84
N ASN A 61 25.87 33.97 48.92
CA ASN A 61 26.58 35.25 49.04
C ASN A 61 26.09 36.08 50.23
N ILE A 62 24.78 36.09 50.51
CA ILE A 62 24.21 36.79 51.68
C ILE A 62 24.79 36.24 52.98
N VAL A 63 24.87 34.90 53.11
CA VAL A 63 25.39 34.23 54.32
C VAL A 63 26.91 34.32 54.44
N ALA A 64 27.64 34.25 53.32
CA ALA A 64 29.10 34.23 53.33
C ALA A 64 29.74 35.60 53.57
N PHE A 65 29.10 36.69 53.13
CA PHE A 65 29.69 38.03 53.18
C PHE A 65 29.15 38.96 54.28
N ASN A 66 28.17 38.53 55.10
CA ASN A 66 27.61 39.31 56.23
C ASN A 66 27.45 40.81 55.90
N ASP A 67 26.92 41.09 54.70
CA ASP A 67 26.85 42.46 54.20
C ASP A 67 25.63 43.14 54.83
N ASP A 68 25.85 43.86 55.93
CA ASP A 68 24.84 44.65 56.65
C ASP A 68 24.18 45.74 55.76
N ARG A 69 24.69 45.98 54.55
CA ARG A 69 24.10 46.89 53.54
C ARG A 69 23.09 46.23 52.60
N SER A 70 22.85 44.92 52.70
CA SER A 70 22.00 44.16 51.78
C SER A 70 20.61 43.80 52.33
N GLN A 71 20.10 44.56 53.32
CA GLN A 71 18.72 44.39 53.83
C GLN A 71 17.64 45.06 52.99
N GLU A 72 17.98 45.73 51.89
CA GLU A 72 17.01 46.23 50.91
C GLU A 72 16.85 45.23 49.75
N GLY A 73 16.06 44.19 49.99
CA GLY A 73 15.58 43.27 48.95
C GLY A 73 16.05 41.84 49.13
N THR A 74 15.34 41.06 49.94
CA THR A 74 15.46 39.60 49.94
C THR A 74 15.12 39.07 48.55
N PHE A 75 16.10 38.54 47.81
CA PHE A 75 15.89 37.93 46.49
C PHE A 75 15.24 36.55 46.65
N TRP A 76 13.94 36.46 46.39
CA TRP A 76 13.19 35.22 46.58
C TRP A 76 13.30 34.29 45.37
N PHE A 77 12.94 33.01 45.56
CA PHE A 77 12.94 32.04 44.47
C PHE A 77 12.01 32.45 43.30
N HIS A 78 10.90 33.13 43.58
CA HIS A 78 9.98 33.59 42.54
C HIS A 78 10.58 34.72 41.68
N ASP A 79 11.42 35.58 42.25
CA ASP A 79 12.15 36.62 41.49
C ASP A 79 13.16 35.99 40.53
N ALA A 80 13.85 34.93 40.99
CA ALA A 80 14.74 34.13 40.16
C ALA A 80 13.99 33.38 39.04
N LEU A 81 12.77 32.91 39.32
CA LEU A 81 11.91 32.26 38.34
C LEU A 81 11.46 33.24 37.26
N TYR A 82 10.95 34.39 37.69
CA TYR A 82 10.53 35.47 36.81
C TYR A 82 11.67 35.95 35.90
N PHE A 83 12.85 36.23 36.47
CA PHE A 83 14.02 36.64 35.70
C PHE A 83 14.40 35.63 34.61
N VAL A 84 14.46 34.34 34.96
CA VAL A 84 14.82 33.28 34.02
C VAL A 84 13.76 33.11 32.93
N VAL A 85 12.47 33.18 33.27
CA VAL A 85 11.38 33.11 32.29
C VAL A 85 11.49 34.27 31.30
N CYS A 86 11.64 35.51 31.77
CA CYS A 86 11.81 36.69 30.91
C CYS A 86 13.08 36.64 30.06
N THR A 87 14.13 35.98 30.56
CA THR A 87 15.40 35.82 29.83
C THR A 87 15.29 34.77 28.72
N ILE A 88 14.73 33.58 29.01
CA ILE A 88 14.58 32.49 28.03
C ILE A 88 13.55 32.85 26.95
N THR A 89 12.49 33.57 27.32
CA THR A 89 11.49 34.09 26.36
C THR A 89 11.99 35.29 25.57
N THR A 90 13.23 35.75 25.78
CA THR A 90 13.86 36.89 25.11
C THR A 90 13.16 38.23 25.33
N ILE A 91 12.32 38.35 26.37
CA ILE A 91 11.63 39.60 26.72
C ILE A 91 12.60 40.59 27.38
N GLY A 92 13.31 40.13 28.42
CA GLY A 92 14.39 40.90 29.05
C GLY A 92 14.01 42.26 29.64
N TYR A 93 13.00 42.34 30.52
CA TYR A 93 12.56 43.60 31.14
C TYR A 93 13.66 44.35 31.90
N GLY A 94 14.60 43.63 32.52
CA GLY A 94 15.74 44.21 33.24
C GLY A 94 15.41 44.80 34.62
N ASP A 95 14.19 44.62 35.09
CA ASP A 95 13.67 44.98 36.41
C ASP A 95 14.25 44.11 37.54
N VAL A 96 14.45 42.83 37.27
CA VAL A 96 15.15 41.88 38.16
C VAL A 96 16.40 41.40 37.45
N SER A 97 17.56 41.45 38.11
CA SER A 97 18.82 40.99 37.49
C SER A 97 19.83 40.40 38.49
N PRO A 98 20.67 39.45 38.05
CA PRO A 98 21.71 38.86 38.88
C PRO A 98 22.81 39.88 39.21
N ALA A 99 22.98 40.17 40.50
CA ALA A 99 23.99 41.13 40.98
C ALA A 99 25.42 40.56 40.96
N THR A 100 25.60 39.25 41.17
CA THR A 100 26.93 38.64 41.37
C THR A 100 27.55 38.11 40.08
N ALA A 101 28.88 38.19 39.96
CA ALA A 101 29.61 37.69 38.79
C ALA A 101 29.33 36.19 38.52
N ALA A 102 29.24 35.38 39.58
CA ALA A 102 28.94 33.96 39.48
C ALA A 102 27.53 33.68 38.93
N SER A 103 26.51 34.42 39.38
CA SER A 103 25.14 34.25 38.88
C SER A 103 25.00 34.73 37.44
N ARG A 104 25.69 35.81 37.05
CA ARG A 104 25.77 36.27 35.65
C ARG A 104 26.38 35.23 34.72
N MET A 105 27.46 34.56 35.14
CA MET A 105 28.08 33.48 34.36
C MET A 105 27.12 32.31 34.12
N ILE A 106 26.36 31.89 35.15
CA ILE A 106 25.34 30.85 35.01
C ILE A 106 24.23 31.29 34.05
N THR A 107 23.79 32.54 34.11
CA THR A 107 22.80 33.08 33.17
C THR A 107 23.31 32.99 31.73
N VAL A 108 24.57 33.34 31.45
CA VAL A 108 25.15 33.21 30.10
C VAL A 108 25.13 31.75 29.64
N ILE A 109 25.57 30.81 30.48
CA ILE A 109 25.55 29.38 30.17
C ILE A 109 24.11 28.89 29.91
N ALA A 110 23.14 29.35 30.71
CA ALA A 110 21.73 29.02 30.56
C ALA A 110 21.13 29.53 29.24
N ILE A 111 21.47 30.76 28.84
CA ILE A 111 21.06 31.35 27.56
C ILE A 111 21.61 30.48 26.41
N VAL A 112 22.92 30.23 26.38
CA VAL A 112 23.56 29.42 25.33
C VAL A 112 22.93 28.02 25.26
N THR A 113 22.74 27.37 26.41
CA THR A 113 22.14 26.04 26.49
C THR A 113 20.70 26.03 25.94
N SER A 114 19.90 27.05 26.29
CA SER A 114 18.53 27.19 25.81
C SER A 114 18.48 27.40 24.30
N PHE A 115 19.34 28.28 23.77
CA PHE A 115 19.45 28.55 22.34
C PHE A 115 19.95 27.35 21.52
N CYS A 116 20.79 26.47 22.09
CA CYS A 116 21.19 25.25 21.39
C CYS A 116 20.12 24.15 21.43
N ILE A 117 19.43 23.98 22.57
CA ILE A 117 18.53 22.84 22.78
C ILE A 117 17.12 23.12 22.24
N LEU A 118 16.50 24.24 22.63
CA LEU A 118 15.08 24.50 22.32
C LEU A 118 14.76 24.51 20.82
N PRO A 119 15.56 25.15 19.94
CA PRO A 119 15.29 25.15 18.50
C PRO A 119 15.31 23.76 17.88
N THR A 120 16.24 22.88 18.29
CA THR A 120 16.33 21.52 17.74
C THR A 120 15.10 20.66 18.11
N HIS A 121 14.55 20.84 19.30
CA HIS A 121 13.32 20.16 19.72
C HIS A 121 12.09 20.75 19.01
N PHE A 122 12.05 22.07 18.83
CA PHE A 122 10.97 22.73 18.10
C PHE A 122 10.95 22.31 16.62
N GLN A 123 12.09 22.27 15.94
CA GLN A 123 12.20 21.77 14.56
C GLN A 123 11.74 20.33 14.43
N LYS A 124 12.12 19.45 15.36
CA LYS A 124 11.65 18.05 15.37
C LYS A 124 10.13 17.95 15.57
N LEU A 125 9.55 18.83 16.40
CA LEU A 125 8.09 18.90 16.59
C LEU A 125 7.41 19.38 15.30
N LEU A 126 7.89 20.47 14.69
CA LEU A 126 7.37 20.99 13.43
C LEU A 126 7.42 19.94 12.32
N HIS A 127 8.55 19.26 12.14
CA HIS A 127 8.68 18.21 11.15
C HIS A 127 7.68 17.07 11.39
N THR A 128 7.46 16.67 12.65
CA THR A 128 6.46 15.62 12.96
C THR A 128 5.03 16.12 12.71
N LEU A 129 4.75 17.38 13.00
CA LEU A 129 3.46 18.02 12.71
C LEU A 129 3.22 18.13 11.21
N GLU A 130 4.21 18.58 10.44
CA GLU A 130 4.16 18.62 8.98
C GLU A 130 3.88 17.24 8.41
N LEU A 131 4.55 16.20 8.91
CA LEU A 131 4.27 14.83 8.52
C LEU A 131 2.84 14.40 8.90
N GLN A 132 2.30 14.77 10.06
CA GLN A 132 0.92 14.43 10.43
C GLN A 132 -0.14 15.22 9.66
N LEU A 133 0.16 16.47 9.33
CA LEU A 133 -0.70 17.36 8.55
C LEU A 133 -0.57 17.10 7.05
N ALA A 134 0.47 16.37 6.62
CA ALA A 134 0.64 15.97 5.24
C ALA A 134 -0.64 15.24 4.78
N PRO A 135 -1.28 15.69 3.69
CA PRO A 135 -2.62 15.26 3.29
C PRO A 135 -2.76 13.74 3.10
N TYR A 136 -1.63 13.03 2.97
CA TYR A 136 -1.56 11.61 2.62
C TYR A 136 -0.88 10.73 3.68
N ASN A 137 -0.51 11.27 4.85
CA ASN A 137 0.11 10.48 5.92
C ASN A 137 -0.93 9.88 6.89
N ARG A 138 -2.08 9.46 6.33
CA ARG A 138 -3.15 8.81 7.10
C ARG A 138 -2.91 7.31 7.19
N ARG A 139 -3.64 6.66 8.10
CA ARG A 139 -3.78 5.19 8.14
C ARG A 139 -5.11 4.84 7.49
N PHE A 140 -5.13 3.79 6.68
CA PHE A 140 -6.37 3.22 6.18
C PHE A 140 -7.05 2.42 7.30
N GLU A 141 -8.27 2.82 7.66
CA GLU A 141 -9.04 2.14 8.68
C GLU A 141 -9.84 0.99 8.07
N HIS A 142 -9.38 -0.23 8.34
CA HIS A 142 -10.08 -1.44 7.98
C HIS A 142 -11.18 -1.71 9.00
N HIS A 143 -12.44 -1.66 8.55
CA HIS A 143 -13.63 -1.69 9.42
C HIS A 143 -14.36 -3.06 9.44
N SER A 144 -13.84 -4.09 8.76
CA SER A 144 -14.56 -5.36 8.56
C SER A 144 -13.68 -6.57 8.86
N THR A 145 -14.28 -7.73 9.11
CA THR A 145 -13.53 -9.01 9.24
C THR A 145 -13.18 -9.62 7.89
N THR A 146 -13.79 -9.17 6.79
CA THR A 146 -13.53 -9.65 5.42
C THR A 146 -12.73 -8.64 4.60
N PRO A 147 -11.86 -9.09 3.67
CA PRO A 147 -11.10 -8.20 2.81
C PRO A 147 -12.07 -7.44 1.88
N HIS A 148 -12.15 -6.13 2.07
CA HIS A 148 -12.96 -5.22 1.25
C HIS A 148 -12.10 -4.15 0.60
N HIS A 149 -10.79 -4.34 0.52
CA HIS A 149 -9.91 -3.42 -0.18
C HIS A 149 -8.82 -4.12 -0.96
N VAL A 150 -8.37 -3.46 -2.02
CA VAL A 150 -7.15 -3.81 -2.75
C VAL A 150 -6.10 -2.73 -2.52
N VAL A 151 -4.83 -3.10 -2.51
CA VAL A 151 -3.72 -2.15 -2.44
C VAL A 151 -3.09 -2.03 -3.82
N ILE A 152 -2.85 -0.82 -4.28
CA ILE A 152 -2.23 -0.51 -5.58
C ILE A 152 -0.95 0.28 -5.29
N THR A 153 0.18 -0.22 -5.76
CA THR A 153 1.50 0.42 -5.60
C THR A 153 2.34 0.28 -6.88
N GLY A 154 3.60 0.67 -6.84
CA GLY A 154 4.46 0.80 -8.02
C GLY A 154 4.36 2.20 -8.61
N GLN A 155 4.36 2.29 -9.94
CA GLN A 155 4.31 3.58 -10.64
C GLN A 155 2.86 3.98 -10.94
N LEU A 156 2.37 4.96 -10.17
CA LEU A 156 0.96 5.39 -10.21
C LEU A 156 0.81 6.67 -11.05
N ASP A 157 0.49 6.52 -12.33
CA ASP A 157 0.05 7.62 -13.20
C ASP A 157 -1.49 7.70 -13.28
N ALA A 158 -2.01 8.90 -13.56
CA ALA A 158 -3.44 9.13 -13.74
C ALA A 158 -4.03 8.24 -14.84
N THR A 159 -3.32 8.00 -15.95
CA THR A 159 -3.82 7.17 -17.05
C THR A 159 -3.96 5.71 -16.62
N ASN A 160 -2.89 5.14 -16.07
CA ASN A 160 -2.85 3.74 -15.65
C ASN A 160 -3.85 3.48 -14.52
N CYS A 161 -3.95 4.41 -13.57
CA CYS A 161 -4.94 4.34 -12.50
C CYS A 161 -6.37 4.46 -13.05
N ALA A 162 -6.64 5.33 -14.03
CA ALA A 162 -7.97 5.47 -14.60
C ALA A 162 -8.44 4.16 -15.25
N THR A 163 -7.60 3.54 -16.08
CA THR A 163 -7.92 2.24 -16.71
C THR A 163 -8.15 1.15 -15.67
N PHE A 164 -7.26 1.06 -14.66
CA PHE A 164 -7.40 0.07 -13.60
C PHE A 164 -8.66 0.26 -12.75
N LEU A 165 -8.93 1.49 -12.31
CA LEU A 165 -10.09 1.82 -11.46
C LEU A 165 -11.41 1.68 -12.22
N GLN A 166 -11.42 1.99 -13.52
CA GLN A 166 -12.59 1.80 -14.38
C GLN A 166 -12.99 0.33 -14.45
N GLU A 167 -12.02 -0.58 -14.62
CA GLU A 167 -12.27 -2.02 -14.62
C GLU A 167 -12.64 -2.53 -13.21
N LEU A 168 -11.86 -2.15 -12.19
CA LEU A 168 -12.06 -2.62 -10.81
C LEU A 168 -13.47 -2.29 -10.26
N PHE A 169 -13.94 -1.08 -10.56
CA PHE A 169 -15.24 -0.58 -10.11
C PHE A 169 -16.33 -0.65 -11.20
N HIS A 170 -16.14 -1.48 -12.23
CA HIS A 170 -17.15 -1.68 -13.25
C HIS A 170 -18.46 -2.23 -12.65
N GLN A 171 -19.60 -1.85 -13.25
CA GLN A 171 -20.92 -2.22 -12.74
C GLN A 171 -21.19 -3.73 -12.77
N ASP A 172 -20.59 -4.43 -13.73
CA ASP A 172 -20.68 -5.88 -13.87
C ASP A 172 -20.14 -6.63 -12.65
N HIS A 173 -19.24 -6.00 -11.90
CA HIS A 173 -18.67 -6.53 -10.68
C HIS A 173 -19.38 -6.02 -9.42
N PHE A 174 -20.29 -5.05 -9.53
CA PHE A 174 -20.91 -4.35 -8.39
C PHE A 174 -21.63 -5.26 -7.38
N PRO A 175 -22.31 -6.37 -7.76
CA PRO A 175 -22.89 -7.29 -6.77
C PRO A 175 -21.84 -7.88 -5.81
N ARG A 176 -20.60 -8.04 -6.28
CA ARG A 176 -19.46 -8.60 -5.52
C ARG A 176 -18.62 -7.50 -4.87
N ASN A 177 -18.55 -6.32 -5.51
CA ASN A 177 -17.63 -5.23 -5.16
C ASN A 177 -18.31 -4.00 -4.52
N LYS A 178 -19.57 -4.07 -4.09
CA LYS A 178 -20.34 -2.93 -3.56
C LYS A 178 -19.64 -2.13 -2.45
N ASN A 179 -18.83 -2.80 -1.63
CA ASN A 179 -18.08 -2.19 -0.53
C ASN A 179 -16.56 -2.21 -0.77
N LEU A 180 -16.11 -2.54 -1.98
CA LEU A 180 -14.69 -2.60 -2.31
C LEU A 180 -14.07 -1.20 -2.27
N LYS A 181 -12.88 -1.09 -1.69
CA LYS A 181 -12.07 0.12 -1.64
C LYS A 181 -10.74 -0.11 -2.36
N ALA A 182 -10.15 0.94 -2.90
CA ALA A 182 -8.81 0.90 -3.48
C ALA A 182 -7.88 1.83 -2.68
N VAL A 183 -6.80 1.26 -2.14
CA VAL A 183 -5.77 1.99 -1.40
C VAL A 183 -4.55 2.15 -2.29
N LEU A 184 -4.23 3.39 -2.66
CA LEU A 184 -3.06 3.72 -3.47
C LEU A 184 -1.89 4.05 -2.55
N LEU A 185 -0.80 3.30 -2.63
CA LEU A 185 0.41 3.48 -1.82
C LEU A 185 1.58 3.91 -2.73
N THR A 186 2.02 5.16 -2.59
CA THR A 186 3.13 5.73 -3.39
C THR A 186 4.09 6.55 -2.52
N PRO A 187 5.41 6.43 -2.72
CA PRO A 187 6.38 7.24 -1.98
C PRO A 187 6.40 8.71 -2.47
N ILE A 188 6.02 8.93 -3.74
CA ILE A 188 6.03 10.25 -4.40
C ILE A 188 4.66 10.91 -4.22
N GLU A 189 4.65 12.23 -4.04
CA GLU A 189 3.40 12.99 -4.01
C GLU A 189 2.62 12.80 -5.32
N PRO A 190 1.31 12.49 -5.26
CA PRO A 190 0.51 12.29 -6.46
C PRO A 190 0.50 13.54 -7.36
N SER A 191 0.53 13.32 -8.67
CA SER A 191 0.38 14.40 -9.65
C SER A 191 -1.02 15.03 -9.56
N ASP A 192 -1.17 16.30 -9.97
CA ASP A 192 -2.47 16.99 -9.94
C ASP A 192 -3.53 16.28 -10.81
N ARG A 193 -3.11 15.62 -11.89
CA ARG A 193 -3.98 14.77 -12.71
C ARG A 193 -4.51 13.56 -11.95
N LEU A 194 -3.64 12.90 -11.18
CA LEU A 194 -4.04 11.76 -10.36
C LEU A 194 -4.95 12.22 -9.22
N LYS A 195 -4.64 13.34 -8.55
CA LYS A 195 -5.51 13.94 -7.53
C LYS A 195 -6.90 14.23 -8.10
N ALA A 196 -6.98 14.92 -9.24
CA ALA A 196 -8.25 15.23 -9.90
C ALA A 196 -9.07 13.98 -10.29
N LEU A 197 -8.39 12.90 -10.73
CA LEU A 197 -9.03 11.62 -10.98
C LEU A 197 -9.66 11.03 -9.71
N LEU A 198 -8.88 10.94 -8.63
CA LEU A 198 -9.33 10.34 -7.37
C LEU A 198 -10.40 11.17 -6.66
N GLU A 199 -10.35 12.50 -6.79
CA GLU A 199 -11.35 13.43 -6.24
C GLU A 199 -12.66 13.45 -7.05
N SER A 200 -12.68 12.87 -8.24
CA SER A 200 -13.89 12.80 -9.05
C SER A 200 -15.02 12.05 -8.31
N PRO A 201 -16.30 12.40 -8.55
CA PRO A 201 -17.44 11.76 -7.89
C PRO A 201 -17.49 10.24 -8.06
N ALA A 202 -16.88 9.72 -9.13
CA ALA A 202 -16.81 8.28 -9.41
C ALA A 202 -15.91 7.53 -8.41
N TYR A 203 -14.83 8.16 -7.93
CA TYR A 203 -13.77 7.48 -7.17
C TYR A 203 -13.53 8.02 -5.76
N SER A 204 -13.99 9.23 -5.44
CA SER A 204 -13.69 9.91 -4.16
C SER A 204 -14.19 9.16 -2.91
N HIS A 205 -15.23 8.34 -3.04
CA HIS A 205 -15.80 7.57 -1.94
C HIS A 205 -15.19 6.16 -1.78
N CYS A 206 -14.54 5.64 -2.83
CA CYS A 206 -13.99 4.28 -2.86
C CYS A 206 -12.45 4.24 -2.93
N THR A 207 -11.78 5.36 -3.16
CA THR A 207 -10.32 5.42 -3.22
C THR A 207 -9.72 6.11 -1.99
N THR A 208 -8.50 5.73 -1.62
CA THR A 208 -7.73 6.38 -0.56
C THR A 208 -6.27 6.35 -0.94
N ILE A 209 -5.62 7.51 -0.94
CA ILE A 209 -4.19 7.61 -1.26
C ILE A 209 -3.37 7.80 0.02
N LEU A 210 -2.31 6.99 0.14
CA LEU A 210 -1.34 7.00 1.22
C LEU A 210 0.04 7.30 0.64
N GLN A 211 0.70 8.30 1.21
CA GLN A 211 2.09 8.57 0.88
C GLN A 211 2.99 7.69 1.75
N GLY A 212 3.72 6.78 1.12
CA GLY A 212 4.54 5.78 1.79
C GLY A 212 5.18 4.81 0.80
N SER A 213 6.28 4.19 1.22
CA SER A 213 7.01 3.22 0.38
C SER A 213 6.50 1.80 0.65
N PRO A 214 6.23 0.99 -0.38
CA PRO A 214 5.92 -0.43 -0.19
C PRO A 214 7.12 -1.25 0.29
N LEU A 215 8.33 -0.66 0.37
CA LEU A 215 9.53 -1.29 0.92
C LEU A 215 9.60 -1.22 2.46
N GLU A 216 8.72 -0.43 3.08
CA GLU A 216 8.70 -0.19 4.52
C GLU A 216 7.48 -0.86 5.15
N ASP A 217 7.69 -1.79 6.08
CA ASP A 217 6.63 -2.55 6.75
C ASP A 217 5.59 -1.64 7.43
N ARG A 218 6.04 -0.51 8.00
CA ARG A 218 5.15 0.49 8.62
C ARG A 218 4.11 1.05 7.64
N ASP A 219 4.52 1.30 6.40
CA ASP A 219 3.63 1.88 5.38
C ASP A 219 2.67 0.80 4.82
N LEU A 220 3.12 -0.46 4.75
CA LEU A 220 2.27 -1.62 4.48
C LEU A 220 1.24 -1.87 5.60
N GLU A 221 1.62 -1.70 6.86
CA GLU A 221 0.68 -1.74 8.00
C GLU A 221 -0.36 -0.61 7.92
N ARG A 222 0.06 0.60 7.52
CA ARG A 222 -0.84 1.74 7.30
C ARG A 222 -1.86 1.48 6.20
N ALA A 223 -1.49 0.75 5.16
CA ALA A 223 -2.38 0.33 4.08
C ALA A 223 -3.24 -0.90 4.42
N ALA A 224 -3.09 -1.48 5.61
CA ALA A 224 -3.73 -2.72 6.04
C ALA A 224 -3.51 -3.87 5.04
N THR A 225 -2.30 -3.97 4.46
CA THR A 225 -1.99 -4.87 3.34
C THR A 225 -2.23 -6.36 3.67
N LYS A 226 -1.99 -6.78 4.93
CA LYS A 226 -2.28 -8.16 5.40
C LYS A 226 -3.76 -8.55 5.35
N HIS A 227 -4.66 -7.57 5.27
CA HIS A 227 -6.11 -7.77 5.18
C HIS A 227 -6.66 -7.38 3.80
N ALA A 228 -5.80 -7.06 2.84
CA ALA A 228 -6.21 -6.75 1.48
C ALA A 228 -6.65 -8.02 0.74
N ALA A 229 -7.59 -7.87 -0.19
CA ALA A 229 -8.01 -8.95 -1.09
C ALA A 229 -6.90 -9.31 -2.08
N ALA A 230 -6.12 -8.32 -2.50
CA ALA A 230 -4.97 -8.46 -3.39
C ALA A 230 -4.10 -7.20 -3.31
N VAL A 231 -2.83 -7.34 -3.70
CA VAL A 231 -1.91 -6.23 -3.91
C VAL A 231 -1.47 -6.19 -5.37
N PHE A 232 -1.60 -5.04 -6.01
CA PHE A 232 -1.19 -4.81 -7.39
C PHE A 232 0.04 -3.90 -7.41
N VAL A 233 1.13 -4.36 -8.04
CA VAL A 233 2.34 -3.58 -8.28
C VAL A 233 2.38 -3.24 -9.76
N LEU A 234 2.03 -2.00 -10.08
CA LEU A 234 1.91 -1.50 -11.45
C LEU A 234 3.24 -0.97 -11.96
N THR A 235 3.47 -1.14 -13.26
CA THR A 235 4.60 -0.55 -13.99
C THR A 235 4.13 0.55 -14.93
N ASP A 236 5.03 1.46 -15.28
CA ASP A 236 4.77 2.46 -16.30
C ASP A 236 5.22 1.95 -17.67
N TYR A 237 4.27 1.81 -18.58
CA TYR A 237 4.48 1.35 -19.96
C TYR A 237 4.68 2.48 -20.97
N ARG A 238 4.61 3.74 -20.55
CA ARG A 238 4.76 4.90 -21.45
C ARG A 238 6.21 5.25 -21.73
N HIS A 239 7.13 4.90 -20.83
CA HIS A 239 8.53 5.33 -20.88
C HIS A 239 9.43 4.45 -21.78
N LEU A 240 8.87 3.44 -22.45
CA LEU A 240 9.63 2.46 -23.23
C LEU A 240 9.40 2.52 -24.75
N GLY A 241 8.54 3.43 -25.20
CA GLY A 241 8.49 3.80 -26.61
C GLY A 241 9.56 4.83 -26.91
N GLY A 242 10.77 4.38 -27.26
CA GLY A 242 11.71 5.24 -27.98
C GLY A 242 10.99 5.90 -29.18
N GLU A 243 11.24 7.20 -29.38
CA GLU A 243 10.81 8.01 -30.53
C GLU A 243 9.34 8.50 -30.60
N GLY A 244 8.62 8.59 -29.48
CA GLY A 244 7.31 9.25 -29.44
C GLY A 244 7.37 10.71 -28.98
N THR A 245 7.70 11.66 -29.86
CA THR A 245 7.63 13.10 -29.58
C THR A 245 6.18 13.54 -29.35
N TYR A 246 5.75 13.66 -28.10
CA TYR A 246 4.62 14.50 -27.72
C TYR A 246 5.06 15.46 -26.61
N GLY A 247 5.39 16.69 -26.99
CA GLY A 247 5.73 17.76 -26.06
C GLY A 247 7.21 18.14 -25.97
N GLY A 248 8.01 17.96 -27.02
CA GLY A 248 9.24 18.75 -27.24
C GLY A 248 10.34 18.70 -26.17
N SER A 249 10.34 17.72 -25.26
CA SER A 249 11.41 17.54 -24.28
C SER A 249 11.96 16.12 -24.41
N LEU A 250 13.16 16.01 -24.97
CA LEU A 250 13.99 14.82 -24.82
C LEU A 250 14.32 14.68 -23.33
N ILE A 251 13.63 13.78 -22.64
CA ILE A 251 14.01 13.40 -21.28
C ILE A 251 15.14 12.39 -21.43
N MET A 252 16.38 12.88 -21.31
CA MET A 252 17.61 12.07 -21.27
C MET A 252 17.73 11.18 -20.02
N ASP A 253 16.79 11.29 -19.06
CA ASP A 253 16.87 10.69 -17.73
C ASP A 253 15.89 9.52 -17.50
N ALA A 254 15.30 8.95 -18.55
CA ALA A 254 14.46 7.76 -18.39
C ALA A 254 15.33 6.57 -17.96
N ALA A 255 15.07 6.02 -16.77
CA ALA A 255 15.74 4.82 -16.29
C ALA A 255 15.52 3.66 -17.29
N PRO A 256 16.54 2.82 -17.55
CA PRO A 256 16.39 1.68 -18.44
C PRO A 256 15.25 0.76 -17.94
N SER A 257 14.55 0.09 -18.87
CA SER A 257 13.45 -0.85 -18.55
C SER A 257 13.83 -1.85 -17.47
N THR A 258 15.08 -2.33 -17.49
CA THR A 258 15.63 -3.26 -16.50
C THR A 258 15.59 -2.68 -15.08
N ALA A 259 16.00 -1.43 -14.89
CA ALA A 259 15.98 -0.79 -13.57
C ALA A 259 14.55 -0.57 -13.06
N ILE A 260 13.60 -0.31 -13.95
CA ILE A 260 12.16 -0.18 -13.60
C ILE A 260 11.61 -1.54 -13.17
N ASP A 261 11.93 -2.60 -13.91
CA ASP A 261 11.50 -3.97 -13.59
C ASP A 261 12.11 -4.46 -12.28
N GLU A 262 13.41 -4.26 -12.07
CA GLU A 262 14.12 -4.58 -10.82
C GLU A 262 13.46 -3.87 -9.63
N ALA A 263 13.17 -2.58 -9.77
CA ALA A 263 12.49 -1.82 -8.72
C ALA A 263 11.09 -2.35 -8.43
N ASN A 264 10.30 -2.71 -9.45
CA ASN A 264 8.97 -3.31 -9.25
C ASN A 264 9.05 -4.70 -8.63
N MET A 265 10.01 -5.52 -9.04
CA MET A 265 10.23 -6.84 -8.47
C MET A 265 10.60 -6.73 -6.98
N LEU A 266 11.50 -5.81 -6.62
CA LEU A 266 11.85 -5.54 -5.22
C LEU A 266 10.64 -5.11 -4.39
N ARG A 267 9.78 -4.24 -4.92
CA ARG A 267 8.52 -3.83 -4.25
C ARG A 267 7.59 -5.03 -4.07
N ALA A 268 7.39 -5.84 -5.11
CA ALA A 268 6.55 -7.03 -5.05
C ALA A 268 7.07 -8.06 -4.04
N MET A 269 8.40 -8.27 -4.00
CA MET A 269 9.05 -9.17 -3.04
C MET A 269 8.94 -8.65 -1.61
N SER A 270 9.10 -7.36 -1.38
CA SER A 270 8.90 -6.76 -0.05
C SER A 270 7.46 -6.93 0.44
N VAL A 271 6.48 -6.63 -0.40
CA VAL A 271 5.06 -6.88 -0.11
C VAL A 271 4.82 -8.36 0.19
N ARG A 272 5.35 -9.27 -0.65
CA ARG A 272 5.22 -10.73 -0.49
C ARG A 272 5.81 -11.21 0.83
N ALA A 273 6.99 -10.72 1.20
CA ALA A 273 7.63 -11.04 2.47
C ALA A 273 6.78 -10.60 3.66
N PHE A 274 6.13 -9.44 3.56
CA PHE A 274 5.28 -8.89 4.62
C PHE A 274 3.93 -9.61 4.77
N VAL A 275 3.25 -9.98 3.67
CA VAL A 275 1.91 -10.59 3.69
C VAL A 275 1.91 -12.13 3.67
N GLY A 276 3.03 -12.75 3.31
CA GLY A 276 3.14 -14.20 3.14
C GLY A 276 2.32 -14.72 1.94
N PRO A 277 1.96 -16.02 1.91
CA PRO A 277 1.20 -16.61 0.80
C PRO A 277 -0.31 -16.30 0.87
N SER A 278 -0.79 -15.74 1.99
CA SER A 278 -2.22 -15.54 2.25
C SER A 278 -2.89 -14.48 1.36
N VAL A 279 -2.13 -13.46 0.94
CA VAL A 279 -2.62 -12.38 0.09
C VAL A 279 -1.99 -12.51 -1.30
N PRO A 280 -2.77 -12.55 -2.39
CA PRO A 280 -2.22 -12.59 -3.73
C PRO A 280 -1.56 -11.27 -4.08
N VAL A 281 -0.34 -11.36 -4.64
CA VAL A 281 0.43 -10.21 -5.12
C VAL A 281 0.57 -10.35 -6.62
N VAL A 282 0.02 -9.39 -7.36
CA VAL A 282 0.09 -9.30 -8.82
C VAL A 282 1.07 -8.21 -9.17
N THR A 283 2.12 -8.53 -9.91
CA THR A 283 3.15 -7.57 -10.32
C THR A 283 3.28 -7.51 -11.83
N GLN A 284 3.45 -6.31 -12.36
CA GLN A 284 3.73 -6.08 -13.78
C GLN A 284 5.22 -5.81 -13.98
N VAL A 285 5.80 -6.46 -14.97
CA VAL A 285 7.17 -6.24 -15.47
C VAL A 285 7.10 -6.05 -16.98
N HIS A 286 8.13 -5.45 -17.56
CA HIS A 286 8.22 -5.24 -19.00
C HIS A 286 8.82 -6.45 -19.70
N SER A 287 9.93 -6.96 -19.18
CA SER A 287 10.75 -7.98 -19.81
C SER A 287 10.38 -9.41 -19.41
N GLU A 288 10.59 -10.35 -20.34
CA GLU A 288 10.40 -11.80 -20.09
C GLU A 288 11.48 -12.38 -19.18
N GLU A 289 12.69 -11.82 -19.19
CA GLU A 289 13.80 -12.26 -18.35
C GLU A 289 13.42 -12.26 -16.86
N MET A 290 12.68 -11.24 -16.45
CA MET A 290 12.18 -11.08 -15.08
C MET A 290 11.14 -12.12 -14.69
N LEU A 291 10.45 -12.76 -15.63
CA LEU A 291 9.53 -13.87 -15.31
C LEU A 291 10.30 -15.08 -14.78
N LYS A 292 11.41 -15.42 -15.43
CA LYS A 292 12.27 -16.55 -15.03
C LYS A 292 12.89 -16.31 -13.67
N GLU A 293 13.28 -15.07 -13.39
CA GLU A 293 13.78 -14.69 -12.07
C GLU A 293 12.68 -14.76 -11.01
N ALA A 294 11.45 -14.31 -11.33
CA ALA A 294 10.33 -14.36 -10.40
C ALA A 294 10.00 -15.79 -9.94
N GLU A 295 10.06 -16.78 -10.84
CA GLU A 295 9.84 -18.20 -10.51
C GLU A 295 10.83 -18.73 -9.45
N GLY A 296 12.06 -18.23 -9.44
CA GLY A 296 13.09 -18.59 -8.46
C GLY A 296 12.97 -17.86 -7.11
N THR A 297 12.00 -16.96 -6.94
CA THR A 297 11.85 -16.12 -5.74
C THR A 297 10.59 -16.44 -4.93
N ALA A 298 10.40 -15.73 -3.82
CA ALA A 298 9.19 -15.80 -3.00
C ALA A 298 7.88 -15.51 -3.78
N MET A 299 7.96 -14.92 -4.97
CA MET A 299 6.80 -14.69 -5.84
C MET A 299 6.21 -15.98 -6.42
N GLY A 300 6.97 -17.07 -6.54
CA GLY A 300 6.51 -18.32 -7.15
C GLY A 300 5.42 -19.08 -6.37
N THR A 301 5.20 -18.79 -5.09
CA THR A 301 4.34 -19.62 -4.21
C THR A 301 2.90 -19.12 -3.99
N ALA A 302 2.56 -17.93 -4.50
CA ALA A 302 1.19 -17.38 -4.52
C ALA A 302 1.10 -16.04 -5.29
N GLY A 303 2.12 -15.70 -6.09
CA GLY A 303 2.23 -14.45 -6.83
C GLY A 303 2.01 -14.63 -8.31
N LEU A 304 1.50 -13.59 -8.95
CA LEU A 304 1.33 -13.54 -10.40
C LEU A 304 2.23 -12.44 -10.95
N THR A 305 3.23 -12.81 -11.73
CA THR A 305 4.09 -11.87 -12.46
C THR A 305 3.64 -11.82 -13.91
N ILE A 306 3.37 -10.63 -14.42
CA ILE A 306 2.86 -10.39 -15.77
C ILE A 306 3.89 -9.61 -16.55
N ALA A 307 4.45 -10.20 -17.61
CA ALA A 307 5.28 -9.49 -18.57
C ALA A 307 4.41 -8.84 -19.65
N VAL A 308 4.26 -7.52 -19.58
CA VAL A 308 3.35 -6.76 -20.44
C VAL A 308 3.80 -6.85 -21.91
N GLU A 309 5.09 -6.76 -22.19
CA GLU A 309 5.61 -6.81 -23.56
C GLU A 309 5.42 -8.20 -24.17
N THR A 310 5.64 -9.26 -23.40
CA THR A 310 5.43 -10.65 -23.85
C THR A 310 3.97 -10.89 -24.23
N ILE A 311 3.01 -10.45 -23.41
CA ILE A 311 1.58 -10.55 -23.74
C ILE A 311 1.27 -9.77 -25.02
N LYS A 312 1.77 -8.54 -25.13
CA LYS A 312 1.56 -7.68 -26.31
C LYS A 312 2.09 -8.35 -27.58
N GLN A 313 3.33 -8.82 -27.58
CA GLN A 313 3.96 -9.47 -28.73
C GLN A 313 3.26 -10.78 -29.10
N ASN A 314 2.84 -11.57 -28.11
CA ASN A 314 2.09 -12.81 -28.36
C ASN A 314 0.72 -12.54 -29.00
N ILE A 315 -0.01 -11.53 -28.55
CA ILE A 315 -1.30 -11.14 -29.14
C ILE A 315 -1.11 -10.64 -30.59
N LEU A 316 -0.07 -9.84 -30.84
CA LEU A 316 0.26 -9.37 -32.19
C LEU A 316 0.64 -10.52 -33.12
N ALA A 317 1.48 -11.45 -32.65
CA ALA A 317 1.84 -12.64 -33.40
C ALA A 317 0.61 -13.50 -33.75
N LYS A 318 -0.33 -13.66 -32.83
CA LYS A 318 -1.61 -14.37 -33.10
C LYS A 318 -2.51 -13.60 -34.05
N THR A 319 -2.46 -12.27 -34.04
CA THR A 319 -3.21 -11.44 -34.99
C THR A 319 -2.73 -11.64 -36.43
N CYS A 320 -1.45 -12.01 -36.64
CA CYS A 320 -0.95 -12.41 -37.95
C CYS A 320 -1.57 -13.73 -38.47
N HIS A 321 -1.99 -14.62 -37.57
CA HIS A 321 -2.68 -15.86 -37.94
C HIS A 321 -4.20 -15.68 -38.09
N CYS A 322 -4.80 -14.85 -37.24
CA CYS A 322 -6.24 -14.58 -37.23
C CYS A 322 -6.48 -13.08 -37.11
N THR A 323 -6.93 -12.45 -38.20
CA THR A 323 -7.25 -11.03 -38.21
C THR A 323 -8.32 -10.70 -37.18
N GLY A 324 -8.11 -9.64 -36.40
CA GLY A 324 -9.02 -9.23 -35.34
C GLY A 324 -8.86 -10.00 -34.01
N PHE A 325 -7.90 -10.93 -33.90
CA PHE A 325 -7.65 -11.66 -32.66
C PHE A 325 -7.30 -10.73 -31.48
N SER A 326 -6.51 -9.69 -31.71
CA SER A 326 -6.20 -8.68 -30.68
C SER A 326 -7.46 -8.01 -30.13
N THR A 327 -8.36 -7.58 -31.02
CA THR A 327 -9.64 -6.97 -30.65
C THR A 327 -10.54 -7.96 -29.92
N LEU A 328 -10.59 -9.22 -30.36
CA LEU A 328 -11.34 -10.27 -29.68
C LEU A 328 -10.85 -10.46 -28.25
N VAL A 329 -9.53 -10.62 -28.06
CA VAL A 329 -8.94 -10.80 -26.72
C VAL A 329 -9.19 -9.57 -25.85
N ALA A 330 -8.97 -8.36 -26.38
CA ALA A 330 -9.21 -7.11 -25.65
C ALA A 330 -10.67 -6.99 -25.18
N ASN A 331 -11.63 -7.36 -26.02
CA ASN A 331 -13.05 -7.33 -25.68
C ASN A 331 -13.43 -8.39 -24.63
N LEU A 332 -12.80 -9.57 -24.65
CA LEU A 332 -13.08 -10.65 -23.70
C LEU A 332 -12.51 -10.43 -22.29
N VAL A 333 -11.47 -9.61 -22.16
CA VAL A 333 -10.79 -9.32 -20.88
C VAL A 333 -11.19 -7.98 -20.26
N SER A 334 -11.98 -7.17 -20.96
CA SER A 334 -12.42 -5.85 -20.48
C SER A 334 -13.94 -5.80 -20.37
N SER A 335 -14.44 -5.14 -19.34
CA SER A 335 -15.87 -5.03 -19.10
C SER A 335 -16.51 -3.90 -19.92
N HIS A 336 -17.54 -4.20 -20.72
CA HIS A 336 -18.17 -3.25 -21.67
C HIS A 336 -19.69 -3.05 -21.47
N SER A 337 -20.33 -3.65 -20.45
CA SER A 337 -21.81 -3.68 -20.38
C SER A 337 -22.49 -2.31 -20.28
N ARG A 338 -21.79 -1.30 -19.73
CA ARG A 338 -22.30 0.06 -19.57
C ARG A 338 -22.50 0.75 -20.90
N ASP A 339 -21.61 0.49 -21.87
CA ASP A 339 -21.71 1.05 -23.22
C ASP A 339 -22.89 0.43 -23.95
N TYR A 340 -23.08 -0.90 -23.88
CA TYR A 340 -24.23 -1.56 -24.53
C TYR A 340 -25.57 -0.98 -24.05
N ASN A 341 -25.85 -0.97 -22.74
CA ASN A 341 -27.14 -0.57 -22.19
C ASN A 341 -27.42 0.95 -22.29
N THR A 342 -26.38 1.79 -22.17
CA THR A 342 -26.51 3.25 -22.25
C THR A 342 -26.62 3.70 -23.70
N LEU A 343 -25.78 3.17 -24.58
CA LEU A 343 -25.83 3.48 -25.99
C LEU A 343 -27.15 2.92 -26.60
N GLN A 344 -27.68 1.78 -26.11
CA GLN A 344 -28.97 1.23 -26.58
C GLN A 344 -30.15 2.17 -26.25
N LYS A 345 -30.07 2.96 -25.17
CA LYS A 345 -31.08 3.98 -24.86
C LYS A 345 -30.96 5.23 -25.76
N ASN A 346 -29.79 5.46 -26.33
CA ASN A 346 -29.51 6.54 -27.29
C ASN A 346 -29.48 6.06 -28.74
N SER A 347 -29.97 4.84 -29.02
CA SER A 347 -29.81 4.11 -30.29
C SER A 347 -30.72 4.61 -31.43
N GLY A 348 -30.85 5.92 -31.59
CA GLY A 348 -31.61 6.49 -32.70
C GLY A 348 -31.15 6.00 -34.07
N GLN A 349 -29.88 5.59 -34.23
CA GLN A 349 -29.31 5.06 -35.47
C GLN A 349 -28.07 4.20 -35.17
N TRP A 350 -28.23 2.93 -34.80
CA TRP A 350 -27.12 1.98 -34.92
C TRP A 350 -27.26 1.19 -36.21
N GLU A 351 -26.16 1.08 -36.93
CA GLU A 351 -26.05 0.19 -38.08
C GLU A 351 -26.15 -1.29 -37.61
N PRO A 352 -26.56 -2.22 -38.50
CA PRO A 352 -26.68 -3.64 -38.14
C PRO A 352 -25.37 -4.25 -37.60
N TRP A 353 -24.22 -3.85 -38.16
CA TRP A 353 -22.91 -4.35 -37.73
C TRP A 353 -22.52 -3.86 -36.33
N GLU A 354 -22.91 -2.64 -35.95
CA GLU A 354 -22.63 -2.08 -34.62
C GLU A 354 -23.40 -2.85 -33.55
N LYS A 355 -24.67 -3.18 -33.82
CA LYS A 355 -25.49 -4.00 -32.92
C LYS A 355 -24.86 -5.35 -32.67
N GLU A 356 -24.35 -6.00 -33.70
CA GLU A 356 -23.68 -7.30 -33.59
C GLU A 356 -22.34 -7.18 -32.85
N TYR A 357 -21.54 -6.15 -33.17
CA TYR A 357 -20.26 -5.88 -32.51
C TYR A 357 -20.42 -5.65 -31.01
N TYR A 358 -21.30 -4.72 -30.60
CA TYR A 358 -21.52 -4.42 -29.19
C TYR A 358 -22.18 -5.58 -28.43
N ARG A 359 -22.97 -6.42 -29.12
CA ARG A 359 -23.45 -7.70 -28.53
C ARG A 359 -22.30 -8.67 -28.28
N GLY A 360 -21.29 -8.70 -29.15
CA GLY A 360 -20.06 -9.47 -28.94
C GLY A 360 -19.25 -8.93 -27.76
N CYS A 361 -19.10 -7.61 -27.65
CA CYS A 361 -18.35 -6.95 -26.57
C CYS A 361 -18.89 -7.22 -25.16
N SER A 362 -20.16 -7.62 -25.00
CA SER A 362 -20.71 -7.97 -23.69
C SER A 362 -20.39 -9.39 -23.21
N HIS A 363 -19.63 -10.16 -23.99
CA HIS A 363 -19.16 -11.48 -23.58
C HIS A 363 -17.83 -11.36 -22.83
N GLU A 364 -17.72 -12.07 -21.72
CA GLU A 364 -16.53 -12.11 -20.87
C GLU A 364 -16.13 -13.57 -20.60
N ILE A 365 -14.89 -13.79 -20.15
CA ILE A 365 -14.39 -15.11 -19.75
C ILE A 365 -14.67 -15.34 -18.26
N TYR A 366 -15.39 -16.41 -17.96
CA TYR A 366 -15.69 -16.83 -16.59
C TYR A 366 -15.06 -18.17 -16.26
N ARG A 367 -14.55 -18.28 -15.03
CA ARG A 367 -14.03 -19.52 -14.45
C ARG A 367 -15.10 -20.10 -13.50
N THR A 368 -15.72 -21.22 -13.89
CA THR A 368 -16.86 -21.81 -13.17
C THR A 368 -16.67 -23.31 -12.93
N PRO A 369 -16.83 -23.83 -11.70
CA PRO A 369 -16.87 -25.26 -11.46
C PRO A 369 -18.01 -25.91 -12.25
N LEU A 370 -17.71 -26.94 -13.05
CA LEU A 370 -18.73 -27.60 -13.88
C LEU A 370 -19.63 -28.56 -13.08
N CYS A 371 -19.14 -29.04 -11.93
CA CYS A 371 -19.86 -29.97 -11.04
C CYS A 371 -19.85 -29.48 -9.57
N PRO A 372 -20.48 -28.33 -9.22
CA PRO A 372 -20.40 -27.77 -7.88
C PRO A 372 -21.14 -28.64 -6.82
N PRO A 373 -20.58 -28.77 -5.60
CA PRO A 373 -21.26 -29.42 -4.47
C PRO A 373 -22.51 -28.64 -4.00
N PRO A 374 -23.57 -29.30 -3.48
CA PRO A 374 -23.80 -30.74 -3.41
C PRO A 374 -24.40 -31.20 -4.74
N HIS A 375 -23.56 -31.73 -5.64
CA HIS A 375 -23.90 -32.30 -6.96
C HIS A 375 -25.22 -31.77 -7.57
N ARG A 376 -25.36 -30.46 -7.77
CA ARG A 376 -26.59 -29.91 -8.41
C ARG A 376 -26.69 -30.30 -9.88
N HIS A 377 -25.56 -30.58 -10.52
CA HIS A 377 -25.46 -30.98 -11.93
C HIS A 377 -24.55 -32.20 -12.13
N PRO A 378 -24.90 -33.41 -11.63
CA PRO A 378 -24.17 -34.64 -11.91
C PRO A 378 -24.32 -35.09 -13.38
N ARG A 379 -24.95 -34.26 -14.22
CA ARG A 379 -25.17 -34.52 -15.64
C ARG A 379 -23.91 -34.31 -16.46
N LEU A 380 -23.02 -33.38 -16.09
CA LEU A 380 -21.80 -33.12 -16.86
C LEU A 380 -20.66 -34.05 -16.48
N GLU A 381 -20.66 -34.57 -15.25
CA GLU A 381 -19.65 -35.52 -14.79
C GLU A 381 -19.63 -36.78 -15.66
N GLY A 382 -18.44 -37.19 -16.11
CA GLY A 382 -18.22 -38.31 -17.02
C GLY A 382 -18.56 -38.02 -18.49
N MET A 383 -19.10 -36.84 -18.84
CA MET A 383 -19.28 -36.46 -20.24
C MET A 383 -17.95 -36.11 -20.89
N ALA A 384 -17.83 -36.40 -22.19
CA ALA A 384 -16.75 -35.86 -23.01
C ALA A 384 -16.83 -34.33 -23.09
N PHE A 385 -15.69 -33.65 -23.13
CA PHE A 385 -15.62 -32.18 -23.23
C PHE A 385 -16.46 -31.63 -24.40
N THR A 386 -16.42 -32.27 -25.56
CA THR A 386 -17.20 -31.85 -26.73
C THR A 386 -18.71 -31.97 -26.51
N SER A 387 -19.16 -33.02 -25.83
CA SER A 387 -20.56 -33.21 -25.45
C SER A 387 -21.02 -32.21 -24.40
N ALA A 388 -20.17 -31.92 -23.42
CA ALA A 388 -20.42 -30.89 -22.41
C ALA A 388 -20.51 -29.50 -23.05
N ALA A 389 -19.60 -29.16 -23.97
CA ALA A 389 -19.63 -27.90 -24.71
C ALA A 389 -20.91 -27.74 -25.55
N ASP A 390 -21.35 -28.78 -26.26
CA ASP A 390 -22.62 -28.77 -27.03
C ASP A 390 -23.84 -28.59 -26.10
N CYS A 391 -23.84 -29.27 -24.95
CA CYS A 391 -24.91 -29.14 -23.96
C CYS A 391 -24.99 -27.72 -23.39
N ILE A 392 -23.86 -27.14 -22.98
CA ILE A 392 -23.79 -25.79 -22.42
C ILE A 392 -24.23 -24.76 -23.47
N TYR A 393 -23.76 -24.89 -24.71
CA TYR A 393 -24.11 -23.97 -25.79
C TYR A 393 -25.61 -24.02 -26.12
N ARG A 394 -26.19 -25.22 -26.28
CA ARG A 394 -27.62 -25.34 -26.61
C ARG A 394 -28.55 -24.89 -25.50
N GLN A 395 -28.17 -25.12 -24.25
CA GLN A 395 -29.03 -24.82 -23.10
C GLN A 395 -28.92 -23.37 -22.64
N PHE A 396 -27.72 -22.78 -22.71
CA PHE A 396 -27.44 -21.46 -22.13
C PHE A 396 -26.94 -20.43 -23.12
N GLY A 397 -26.60 -20.81 -24.36
CA GLY A 397 -25.96 -19.90 -25.33
C GLY A 397 -24.50 -19.60 -25.02
N ALA A 398 -23.90 -20.31 -24.05
CA ALA A 398 -22.55 -20.07 -23.55
C ALA A 398 -21.51 -21.01 -24.19
N MET A 399 -20.28 -20.53 -24.35
CA MET A 399 -19.21 -21.28 -25.03
C MET A 399 -18.16 -21.77 -24.04
N LEU A 400 -18.07 -23.09 -23.86
CA LEU A 400 -16.98 -23.72 -23.11
C LEU A 400 -15.72 -23.76 -23.97
N ILE A 401 -14.68 -23.01 -23.58
CA ILE A 401 -13.43 -22.87 -24.36
C ILE A 401 -12.27 -23.70 -23.81
N GLY A 402 -12.32 -24.10 -22.54
CA GLY A 402 -11.27 -24.87 -21.90
C GLY A 402 -11.66 -25.35 -20.52
N VAL A 403 -10.78 -26.16 -19.94
CA VAL A 403 -10.97 -26.77 -18.62
C VAL A 403 -9.66 -26.77 -17.82
N GLU A 404 -9.80 -26.75 -16.51
CA GLU A 404 -8.74 -26.90 -15.53
C GLU A 404 -9.14 -28.04 -14.59
N THR A 405 -8.18 -28.91 -14.26
CA THR A 405 -8.39 -29.97 -13.26
C THR A 405 -7.73 -29.56 -11.95
N VAL A 406 -8.55 -29.39 -10.92
CA VAL A 406 -8.07 -29.11 -9.57
C VAL A 406 -7.72 -30.45 -8.93
N MET A 407 -6.44 -30.70 -8.69
CA MET A 407 -5.98 -31.84 -7.90
C MET A 407 -6.16 -31.49 -6.42
N ASP A 408 -7.00 -32.24 -5.70
CA ASP A 408 -7.12 -32.08 -4.26
C ASP A 408 -5.82 -32.54 -3.60
N SER A 409 -5.17 -31.64 -2.85
CA SER A 409 -3.88 -31.86 -2.19
C SER A 409 -3.96 -32.83 -0.99
N GLU A 410 -5.10 -33.49 -0.76
CA GLU A 410 -5.30 -34.44 0.34
C GLU A 410 -4.98 -35.90 -0.02
N SER A 411 -4.71 -36.24 -1.29
CA SER A 411 -4.50 -37.63 -1.72
C SER A 411 -3.04 -38.09 -1.81
N GLU A 412 -2.07 -37.39 -1.23
CA GLU A 412 -0.66 -37.87 -1.18
C GLU A 412 -0.39 -38.91 -0.07
N HIS A 413 -1.36 -39.24 0.79
CA HIS A 413 -1.19 -40.24 1.87
C HIS A 413 -2.07 -41.50 1.73
N GLY A 414 -2.66 -41.75 0.57
CA GLY A 414 -3.48 -42.94 0.29
C GLY A 414 -2.79 -43.95 -0.60
N GLU A 415 -2.66 -45.18 -0.10
CA GLU A 415 -2.04 -46.35 -0.72
C GLU A 415 -2.21 -46.48 -2.26
N THR A 416 -1.10 -46.85 -2.89
CA THR A 416 -1.01 -47.43 -4.23
C THR A 416 -2.16 -48.40 -4.50
N ASN A 417 -3.13 -47.98 -5.31
CA ASN A 417 -4.01 -48.90 -6.01
C ASN A 417 -3.88 -48.69 -7.52
N GLN A 418 -3.16 -49.61 -8.15
CA GLN A 418 -3.15 -49.80 -9.59
C GLN A 418 -4.58 -50.13 -10.05
N ASN A 419 -5.28 -49.14 -10.61
CA ASN A 419 -6.25 -49.28 -11.70
C ASN A 419 -7.14 -48.03 -11.78
N CYS A 420 -6.77 -47.08 -12.65
CA CYS A 420 -7.68 -46.24 -13.43
C CYS A 420 -6.85 -45.15 -14.15
N GLY A 421 -6.64 -45.28 -15.46
CA GLY A 421 -6.44 -44.18 -16.44
C GLY A 421 -5.44 -43.02 -16.24
N LEU A 422 -4.79 -42.87 -15.08
CA LEU A 422 -4.05 -41.67 -14.66
C LEU A 422 -2.65 -41.55 -15.30
N GLY A 423 -2.06 -42.66 -15.75
CA GLY A 423 -0.72 -42.66 -16.37
C GLY A 423 -0.63 -41.95 -17.72
N GLY A 424 -1.75 -41.79 -18.44
CA GLY A 424 -1.79 -41.01 -19.69
C GLY A 424 -1.84 -39.50 -19.46
N MET A 425 -2.41 -39.06 -18.33
CA MET A 425 -2.64 -37.64 -18.01
C MET A 425 -1.36 -36.97 -17.52
N GLU A 426 -0.57 -37.63 -16.68
CA GLU A 426 0.77 -37.16 -16.29
C GLU A 426 1.70 -37.02 -17.50
N ALA A 427 1.60 -37.94 -18.46
CA ALA A 427 2.38 -37.88 -19.69
C ALA A 427 1.93 -36.73 -20.61
N LEU A 428 0.63 -36.43 -20.68
CA LEU A 428 0.08 -35.30 -21.45
C LEU A 428 0.42 -33.95 -20.82
N LEU A 429 0.30 -33.81 -19.51
CA LEU A 429 0.66 -32.58 -18.79
C LEU A 429 2.18 -32.32 -18.84
N LYS A 430 3.01 -33.36 -18.73
CA LYS A 430 4.47 -33.27 -18.95
C LYS A 430 4.83 -32.97 -20.41
N ALA A 431 4.12 -33.53 -21.39
CA ALA A 431 4.39 -33.29 -22.81
C ALA A 431 4.10 -31.84 -23.24
N TYR A 432 3.19 -31.14 -22.56
CA TYR A 432 2.86 -29.73 -22.79
C TYR A 432 3.49 -28.77 -21.77
N GLY A 433 4.42 -29.23 -20.94
CA GLY A 433 5.22 -28.39 -20.03
C GLY A 433 4.45 -27.84 -18.81
N GLY A 434 3.27 -28.35 -18.50
CA GLY A 434 2.47 -27.93 -17.35
C GLY A 434 2.79 -28.75 -16.10
N GLY A 435 3.20 -28.09 -15.02
CA GLY A 435 3.13 -28.67 -13.67
C GLY A 435 1.69 -29.04 -13.28
N ALA A 436 1.53 -29.76 -12.17
CA ALA A 436 0.23 -30.22 -11.67
C ALA A 436 -0.81 -29.07 -11.60
N GLY A 437 -1.90 -29.19 -12.36
CA GLY A 437 -2.96 -28.15 -12.45
C GLY A 437 -3.00 -27.34 -13.77
N GLY A 438 -2.60 -27.90 -14.91
CA GLY A 438 -2.62 -27.19 -16.20
C GLY A 438 -4.02 -26.86 -16.75
N VAL A 439 -4.13 -25.72 -17.43
CA VAL A 439 -5.32 -25.33 -18.22
C VAL A 439 -5.23 -25.95 -19.61
N LEU A 440 -6.27 -26.68 -20.02
CA LEU A 440 -6.39 -27.28 -21.34
C LEU A 440 -7.43 -26.53 -22.17
N LEU A 441 -7.01 -25.94 -23.28
CA LEU A 441 -7.90 -25.30 -24.25
C LEU A 441 -8.39 -26.35 -25.24
N SER A 442 -9.71 -26.55 -25.30
CA SER A 442 -10.38 -27.51 -26.19
C SER A 442 -9.70 -28.90 -26.26
N PRO A 443 -9.65 -29.68 -25.15
CA PRO A 443 -8.91 -30.96 -25.07
C PRO A 443 -9.49 -32.10 -25.93
N GLY A 444 -10.56 -31.85 -26.69
CA GLY A 444 -11.19 -32.83 -27.58
C GLY A 444 -12.08 -33.85 -26.85
N PRO A 445 -12.62 -34.85 -27.57
CA PRO A 445 -13.64 -35.76 -27.05
C PRO A 445 -13.10 -36.82 -26.09
N SER A 446 -11.79 -37.04 -26.03
CA SER A 446 -11.15 -38.00 -25.13
C SER A 446 -11.10 -37.52 -23.68
N PHE A 447 -11.20 -36.21 -23.45
CA PHE A 447 -11.20 -35.64 -22.12
C PHE A 447 -12.60 -35.75 -21.50
N LEU A 448 -12.68 -36.35 -20.31
CA LEU A 448 -13.92 -36.49 -19.56
C LEU A 448 -13.96 -35.46 -18.42
N ILE A 449 -15.11 -34.83 -18.22
CA ILE A 449 -15.34 -33.90 -17.11
C ILE A 449 -15.38 -34.68 -15.80
N GLY A 450 -14.52 -34.31 -14.85
CA GLY A 450 -14.51 -34.85 -13.50
C GLY A 450 -15.24 -33.94 -12.49
N ALA A 451 -15.47 -34.45 -11.28
CA ALA A 451 -16.15 -33.73 -10.20
C ALA A 451 -15.47 -32.39 -9.83
N SER A 452 -14.15 -32.32 -9.86
CA SER A 452 -13.37 -31.11 -9.56
C SER A 452 -12.99 -30.28 -10.79
N THR A 453 -13.54 -30.61 -11.96
CA THR A 453 -13.22 -29.88 -13.21
C THR A 453 -13.85 -28.50 -13.20
N VAL A 454 -13.02 -27.51 -13.47
CA VAL A 454 -13.42 -26.11 -13.64
C VAL A 454 -13.40 -25.78 -15.13
N GLY A 455 -14.47 -25.17 -15.62
CA GLY A 455 -14.59 -24.73 -17.01
C GLY A 455 -14.27 -23.25 -17.17
N PHE A 456 -13.67 -22.91 -18.29
CA PHE A 456 -13.56 -21.54 -18.79
C PHE A 456 -14.66 -21.32 -19.83
N ILE A 457 -15.58 -20.41 -19.55
CA ILE A 457 -16.81 -20.21 -20.31
C ILE A 457 -16.89 -18.76 -20.78
N VAL A 458 -17.21 -18.56 -22.05
CA VAL A 458 -17.49 -17.25 -22.65
C VAL A 458 -19.00 -17.07 -22.76
N CYS A 459 -19.56 -16.08 -22.07
CA CYS A 459 -20.98 -15.73 -22.12
C CYS A 459 -21.22 -14.32 -21.56
N GLN A 460 -22.47 -13.87 -21.58
CA GLN A 460 -22.87 -12.62 -20.93
C GLN A 460 -23.05 -12.84 -19.41
N ASN A 461 -22.74 -11.83 -18.59
CA ASN A 461 -22.70 -11.93 -17.12
C ASN A 461 -23.97 -12.56 -16.48
N GLU A 462 -25.16 -12.27 -17.01
CA GLU A 462 -26.42 -12.81 -16.50
C GLU A 462 -26.56 -14.33 -16.65
N GLU A 463 -25.87 -14.93 -17.62
CA GLU A 463 -25.99 -16.35 -17.98
C GLU A 463 -25.09 -17.24 -17.13
N VAL A 464 -23.93 -16.74 -16.67
CA VAL A 464 -22.95 -17.51 -15.89
C VAL A 464 -23.56 -18.11 -14.64
N ARG A 465 -24.47 -17.38 -13.96
CA ARG A 465 -25.11 -17.88 -12.73
C ARG A 465 -26.15 -18.97 -12.98
N ARG A 466 -26.59 -19.14 -14.23
CA ARG A 466 -27.55 -20.17 -14.64
C ARG A 466 -26.87 -21.47 -15.02
N ILE A 467 -25.60 -21.40 -15.45
CA ILE A 467 -24.69 -22.51 -15.74
C ILE A 467 -24.21 -23.09 -14.42
#